data_AF-A0A2I1DXE9-F1
#
_entry.id   AF-A0A2I1DXE9-F1
#
_cell.length_a   1.000
_cell.length_b   1.000
_cell.length_c   1.000
_cell.angle_alpha   90.00
_cell.angle_beta   90.00
_cell.angle_gamma   90.00
#
_symmetry.space_group_name_H-M   'P 1'
#
loop_
_entity.id
_entity.type
_entity.pdbx_description
1 polymer ?
#
loop_
_entity_poly.entity_id
_entity_poly.type
_entity_poly.pdbx_seq_one_letter_code
_entity_poly.pdbx_strand_id
1 'polypeptide(L)'
;MNIGLIYTTASVYQMLRGAVVLFTGSFSVLFLRRRLYAYHWFSLFLVVLGVTIVGMSSILFPSAEEKSDPLIDTLNSNSAHTSNGDLKASIGVFFVIFAQIFTASQFVIEEKIMERYHVKPLRAVGLEGIFGLLTVGVGAIILHFTIGIHHPGGYFDISTGWNQILSFRQIWITGIAISFSIAFFNFFGLSVTRTLSATSRSTIDTSRIVLVWVVSLFLGWESFSWFQVTGFVILVLGTFIFNNVIRPPPFFTVPSPSVQEIEPLLSEDHEHM
;
A
#
# COMPACT_ATOMS: atom_id res chain seq x y z
N MET A 1 9.61 -3.46 -1.87
CA MET A 1 8.50 -3.08 -2.77
C MET A 1 8.99 -2.54 -4.12
N ASN A 2 9.86 -1.52 -4.16
CA ASN A 2 10.31 -0.91 -5.43
C ASN A 2 11.05 -1.85 -6.40
N ILE A 3 11.82 -2.81 -5.89
CA ILE A 3 12.48 -3.84 -6.72
C ILE A 3 11.46 -4.72 -7.45
N GLY A 4 10.34 -5.05 -6.79
CA GLY A 4 9.29 -5.87 -7.39
C GLY A 4 8.62 -5.18 -8.59
N LEU A 5 8.49 -3.86 -8.55
CA LEU A 5 7.90 -3.05 -9.62
C LEU A 5 8.74 -3.07 -10.92
N ILE A 6 10.04 -3.36 -10.83
CA ILE A 6 10.92 -3.49 -11.99
C ILE A 6 10.64 -4.79 -12.75
N TYR A 7 10.18 -5.83 -12.05
CA TYR A 7 10.01 -7.18 -12.58
C TYR A 7 8.54 -7.60 -12.74
N THR A 8 7.58 -6.73 -12.40
CA THR A 8 6.15 -7.03 -12.46
C THR A 8 5.37 -5.89 -13.11
N THR A 9 4.26 -6.24 -13.76
CA THR A 9 3.35 -5.26 -14.37
C THR A 9 2.60 -4.47 -13.30
N ALA A 10 2.23 -3.22 -13.63
CA ALA A 10 1.53 -2.33 -12.70
C ALA A 10 0.20 -2.92 -12.16
N SER A 11 -0.54 -3.66 -12.97
CA SER A 11 -1.80 -4.33 -12.57
C SER A 11 -1.58 -5.38 -11.46
N VAL A 12 -0.63 -6.30 -11.67
CA VAL A 12 -0.24 -7.32 -10.67
C VAL A 12 0.23 -6.65 -9.38
N TYR A 13 1.01 -5.57 -9.47
CA TYR A 13 1.44 -4.81 -8.31
C TYR A 13 0.26 -4.22 -7.51
N GLN A 14 -0.74 -3.66 -8.18
CA GLN A 14 -1.93 -3.11 -7.54
C GLN A 14 -2.78 -4.20 -6.87
N MET A 15 -2.94 -5.35 -7.53
CA MET A 15 -3.68 -6.49 -6.97
C MET A 15 -3.01 -7.03 -5.70
N LEU A 16 -1.68 -7.17 -5.72
CA LEU A 16 -0.91 -7.60 -4.56
C LEU A 16 -0.95 -6.58 -3.42
N ARG A 17 -1.07 -5.28 -3.73
CA ARG A 17 -1.28 -4.25 -2.71
C ARG A 17 -2.62 -4.43 -1.98
N GLY A 18 -3.68 -4.87 -2.65
CA GLY A 18 -4.95 -5.22 -2.01
C GLY A 18 -4.82 -6.35 -0.98
N ALA A 19 -3.87 -7.26 -1.16
CA ALA A 19 -3.62 -8.36 -0.22
C ALA A 19 -3.06 -7.89 1.13
N VAL A 20 -2.49 -6.68 1.21
CA VAL A 20 -1.97 -6.12 2.49
C VAL A 20 -3.07 -6.11 3.55
N VAL A 21 -4.31 -5.89 3.16
CA VAL A 21 -5.48 -5.81 4.03
C VAL A 21 -5.70 -7.14 4.79
N LEU A 22 -5.54 -8.28 4.11
CA LEU A 22 -5.67 -9.60 4.73
C LEU A 22 -4.54 -9.88 5.71
N PHE A 23 -3.30 -9.53 5.34
CA PHE A 23 -2.14 -9.71 6.22
C PHE A 23 -2.25 -8.81 7.45
N THR A 24 -2.65 -7.55 7.29
CA THR A 24 -2.86 -6.63 8.42
C THR A 24 -3.96 -7.14 9.35
N GLY A 25 -5.11 -7.59 8.82
CA GLY A 25 -6.18 -8.17 9.65
C GLY A 25 -5.74 -9.42 10.41
N SER A 26 -5.04 -10.33 9.73
CA SER A 26 -4.52 -11.57 10.34
C SER A 26 -3.48 -11.29 11.42
N PHE A 27 -2.55 -10.37 11.16
CA PHE A 27 -1.53 -9.96 12.12
C PHE A 27 -2.10 -9.15 13.29
N SER A 28 -3.15 -8.38 13.09
CA SER A 28 -3.86 -7.69 14.17
C SER A 28 -4.46 -8.69 15.17
N VAL A 29 -5.07 -9.79 14.68
CA VAL A 29 -5.55 -10.88 15.55
C VAL A 29 -4.39 -11.59 16.25
N LEU A 30 -3.30 -11.89 15.53
CA LEU A 30 -2.17 -12.65 16.07
C LEU A 30 -1.35 -11.87 17.11
N PHE A 31 -1.00 -10.61 16.82
CA PHE A 31 -0.05 -9.82 17.62
C PHE A 31 -0.69 -8.86 18.62
N LEU A 32 -1.90 -8.36 18.34
CA LEU A 32 -2.65 -7.47 19.23
C LEU A 32 -3.79 -8.19 19.96
N ARG A 33 -4.05 -9.46 19.61
CA ARG A 33 -5.14 -10.28 20.20
C ARG A 33 -6.53 -9.64 20.04
N ARG A 34 -6.72 -8.83 19.00
CA ARG A 34 -8.05 -8.27 18.67
C ARG A 34 -9.00 -9.40 18.25
N ARG A 35 -10.28 -9.25 18.60
CA ARG A 35 -11.34 -10.16 18.14
C ARG A 35 -11.97 -9.61 16.87
N LEU A 36 -11.72 -10.27 15.74
CA LEU A 36 -12.41 -9.97 14.49
C LEU A 36 -13.60 -10.95 14.32
N TYR A 37 -14.81 -10.43 14.41
CA TYR A 37 -16.02 -11.22 14.09
C TYR A 37 -16.08 -11.64 12.62
N ALA A 38 -16.95 -12.62 12.33
CA ALA A 38 -17.15 -13.14 10.98
C ALA A 38 -17.49 -12.06 9.94
N TYR A 39 -18.24 -11.01 10.32
CA TYR A 39 -18.55 -9.91 9.40
C TYR A 39 -17.32 -9.07 9.04
N HIS A 40 -16.35 -8.91 9.95
CA HIS A 40 -15.10 -8.22 9.64
C HIS A 40 -14.30 -9.01 8.60
N TRP A 41 -14.18 -10.33 8.76
CA TRP A 41 -13.53 -11.20 7.77
C TRP A 41 -14.22 -11.16 6.41
N PHE A 42 -15.56 -11.15 6.42
CA PHE A 42 -16.35 -10.98 5.20
C PHE A 42 -16.05 -9.64 4.52
N SER A 43 -15.98 -8.55 5.27
CA SER A 43 -15.61 -7.24 4.75
C SER A 43 -14.22 -7.20 4.14
N LEU A 44 -13.22 -7.82 4.80
CA LEU A 44 -11.86 -7.92 4.26
C LEU A 44 -11.84 -8.71 2.95
N PHE A 45 -12.62 -9.79 2.86
CA PHE A 45 -12.79 -10.54 1.61
C PHE A 45 -13.42 -9.69 0.50
N LEU A 46 -14.46 -8.90 0.80
CA LEU A 46 -15.07 -7.98 -0.17
C LEU A 46 -14.06 -6.94 -0.68
N VAL A 47 -13.24 -6.36 0.20
CA VAL A 47 -12.20 -5.39 -0.21
C VAL A 47 -11.23 -6.03 -1.21
N VAL A 48 -10.74 -7.24 -0.92
CA VAL A 48 -9.83 -7.98 -1.82
C VAL A 48 -10.50 -8.33 -3.13
N LEU A 49 -11.76 -8.79 -3.08
CA LEU A 49 -12.54 -9.10 -4.27
C LEU A 49 -12.70 -7.86 -5.15
N GLY A 50 -13.04 -6.71 -4.57
CA GLY A 50 -13.18 -5.44 -5.29
C GLY A 50 -11.88 -5.03 -5.99
N VAL A 51 -10.74 -5.05 -5.29
CA VAL A 51 -9.42 -4.76 -5.88
C VAL A 51 -9.08 -5.75 -6.99
N THR A 52 -9.39 -7.04 -6.81
CA THR A 52 -9.13 -8.07 -7.80
C THR A 52 -9.94 -7.85 -9.08
N ILE A 53 -11.22 -7.49 -8.95
CA ILE A 53 -12.09 -7.16 -10.09
C ILE A 53 -11.55 -5.94 -10.85
N VAL A 54 -11.18 -4.87 -10.14
CA VAL A 54 -10.59 -3.67 -10.75
C VAL A 54 -9.30 -4.02 -11.49
N GLY A 55 -8.40 -4.78 -10.85
CA GLY A 55 -7.13 -5.20 -11.45
C GLY A 55 -7.31 -6.10 -12.68
N MET A 56 -8.28 -7.00 -12.66
CA MET A 56 -8.64 -7.81 -13.84
C MET A 56 -9.16 -6.95 -14.99
N SER A 57 -9.91 -5.87 -14.70
CA SER A 57 -10.39 -4.96 -15.73
C SER A 57 -9.25 -4.32 -16.53
N SER A 58 -8.17 -3.93 -15.86
CA SER A 58 -7.03 -3.28 -16.51
C SER A 58 -6.27 -4.22 -17.46
N ILE A 59 -6.35 -5.53 -17.24
CA ILE A 59 -5.74 -6.54 -18.12
C ILE A 59 -6.64 -6.83 -19.33
N LEU A 60 -7.96 -6.90 -19.11
CA LEU A 60 -8.93 -7.21 -20.16
C LEU A 60 -9.20 -6.02 -21.09
N PHE A 61 -9.06 -4.79 -20.59
CA PHE A 61 -9.31 -3.55 -21.32
C PHE A 61 -8.11 -2.59 -21.18
N PRO A 62 -6.99 -2.83 -21.88
CA PRO A 62 -5.86 -1.91 -21.88
C PRO A 62 -6.29 -0.54 -22.42
N SER A 63 -6.03 0.53 -21.64
CA SER A 63 -6.34 1.91 -22.08
C SER A 63 -5.38 2.37 -23.18
N ALA A 64 -5.84 3.30 -24.01
CA ALA A 64 -5.18 3.70 -25.27
C ALA A 64 -3.76 4.28 -25.15
N GLU A 65 -3.30 4.64 -23.93
CA GLU A 65 -1.92 5.11 -23.68
C GLU A 65 -0.89 3.99 -23.52
N GLU A 66 -1.29 2.73 -23.32
CA GLU A 66 -0.36 1.58 -23.31
C GLU A 66 0.06 1.12 -24.72
N LYS A 67 -0.21 1.91 -25.76
CA LYS A 67 0.47 1.77 -27.04
C LYS A 67 1.89 2.34 -26.93
N SER A 68 2.74 1.61 -26.20
CA SER A 68 4.18 1.70 -26.45
C SER A 68 4.46 1.35 -27.92
N ASP A 69 5.40 2.04 -28.55
CA ASP A 69 5.70 1.92 -29.98
C ASP A 69 5.68 0.45 -30.48
N PRO A 70 5.06 0.16 -31.65
CA PRO A 70 4.90 -1.20 -32.16
C PRO A 70 6.22 -1.94 -32.43
N LEU A 71 7.37 -1.26 -32.39
CA LEU A 71 8.69 -1.88 -32.50
C LEU A 71 9.13 -2.59 -31.21
N ILE A 72 8.66 -2.17 -30.03
CA ILE A 72 8.96 -2.81 -28.74
C ILE A 72 7.95 -3.91 -28.43
N ASP A 73 6.70 -3.73 -28.83
CA ASP A 73 5.64 -4.71 -28.56
C ASP A 73 5.75 -5.97 -29.45
N THR A 74 6.37 -5.87 -30.62
CA THR A 74 6.70 -7.05 -31.47
C THR A 74 7.86 -7.89 -30.91
N LEU A 75 8.64 -7.36 -29.96
CA LEU A 75 9.63 -8.13 -29.19
C LEU A 75 9.00 -8.78 -27.94
N ASN A 76 7.95 -8.18 -27.38
CA ASN A 76 7.26 -8.69 -26.18
C ASN A 76 6.18 -9.73 -26.52
N SER A 77 5.46 -9.57 -27.63
CA SER A 77 4.41 -10.50 -28.09
C SER A 77 4.95 -11.81 -28.67
N ASN A 78 6.25 -11.87 -29.01
CA ASN A 78 6.94 -13.09 -29.42
C ASN A 78 7.65 -13.84 -28.28
N SER A 79 7.48 -13.43 -27.01
CA SER A 79 8.04 -14.13 -25.85
C SER A 79 7.10 -15.21 -25.28
N ALA A 80 6.18 -15.74 -26.09
CA ALA A 80 5.57 -17.04 -25.85
C ALA A 80 6.63 -18.13 -26.05
N HIS A 81 7.06 -18.75 -24.94
CA HIS A 81 8.16 -19.73 -24.80
C HIS A 81 9.58 -19.18 -24.65
N THR A 82 9.89 -18.60 -23.49
CA THR A 82 11.23 -18.74 -22.89
C THR A 82 11.07 -18.83 -21.36
N SER A 83 11.51 -19.94 -20.76
CA SER A 83 11.39 -20.25 -19.31
C SER A 83 11.96 -19.19 -18.35
N ASN A 84 12.67 -18.19 -18.87
CA ASN A 84 13.28 -17.12 -18.09
C ASN A 84 12.34 -15.91 -17.86
N GLY A 85 11.30 -15.74 -18.69
CA GLY A 85 10.29 -14.67 -18.52
C GLY A 85 9.38 -14.95 -17.32
N ASP A 86 8.88 -16.19 -17.25
CA ASP A 86 8.02 -16.66 -16.15
C ASP A 86 8.75 -16.62 -14.81
N LEU A 87 10.05 -16.96 -14.78
CA LEU A 87 10.86 -16.91 -13.57
C LEU A 87 11.04 -15.48 -13.07
N LYS A 88 11.31 -14.51 -13.95
CA LYS A 88 11.45 -13.09 -13.57
C LYS A 88 10.14 -12.50 -13.05
N ALA A 89 9.03 -12.79 -13.71
CA ALA A 89 7.70 -12.36 -13.26
C ALA A 89 7.35 -12.97 -11.89
N SER A 90 7.62 -14.26 -11.71
CA SER A 90 7.41 -14.98 -10.43
C SER A 90 8.26 -14.42 -9.30
N ILE A 91 9.52 -14.09 -9.58
CA ILE A 91 10.43 -13.41 -8.63
C ILE A 91 9.87 -12.03 -8.25
N GLY A 92 9.35 -11.26 -9.22
CA GLY A 92 8.70 -9.98 -8.97
C GLY A 92 7.50 -10.12 -8.02
N VAL A 93 6.60 -11.06 -8.31
CA VAL A 93 5.44 -11.37 -7.45
C VAL A 93 5.87 -11.76 -6.03
N PHE A 94 6.87 -12.64 -5.91
CA PHE A 94 7.42 -13.04 -4.61
C PHE A 94 7.92 -11.84 -3.80
N PHE A 95 8.71 -10.95 -4.42
CA PHE A 95 9.21 -9.75 -3.74
C PHE A 95 8.11 -8.77 -3.35
N VAL A 96 7.04 -8.68 -4.14
CA VAL A 96 5.89 -7.83 -3.78
C VAL A 96 5.14 -8.43 -2.60
N ILE A 97 4.76 -9.73 -2.63
CA ILE A 97 4.08 -10.40 -1.50
C ILE A 97 4.92 -10.30 -0.24
N PHE A 98 6.22 -10.60 -0.34
CA PHE A 98 7.15 -10.47 0.77
C PHE A 98 7.15 -9.04 1.33
N ALA A 99 7.23 -8.02 0.47
CA ALA A 99 7.13 -6.63 0.91
C ALA A 99 5.79 -6.30 1.58
N GLN A 100 4.67 -6.86 1.10
CA GLN A 100 3.36 -6.64 1.73
C GLN A 100 3.30 -7.21 3.15
N ILE A 101 3.96 -8.34 3.41
CA ILE A 101 4.07 -8.90 4.77
C ILE A 101 4.75 -7.89 5.69
N PHE A 102 5.89 -7.31 5.27
CA PHE A 102 6.58 -6.28 6.06
C PHE A 102 5.73 -5.02 6.25
N THR A 103 5.03 -4.55 5.21
CA THR A 103 4.13 -3.40 5.31
C THR A 103 2.97 -3.68 6.27
N ALA A 104 2.38 -4.86 6.22
CA ALA A 104 1.33 -5.26 7.14
C ALA A 104 1.85 -5.36 8.58
N SER A 105 3.04 -5.95 8.78
CA SER A 105 3.71 -6.00 10.09
C SER A 105 4.01 -4.59 10.60
N GLN A 106 4.47 -3.67 9.75
CA GLN A 106 4.71 -2.28 10.11
C GLN A 106 3.45 -1.64 10.68
N PHE A 107 2.31 -1.72 9.99
CA PHE A 107 1.06 -1.13 10.48
C PHE A 107 0.62 -1.70 11.84
N VAL A 108 0.79 -3.01 12.04
CA VAL A 108 0.41 -3.69 13.28
C VAL A 108 1.38 -3.36 14.42
N ILE A 109 2.68 -3.25 14.14
CA ILE A 109 3.68 -2.83 15.13
C ILE A 109 3.48 -1.37 15.52
N GLU A 110 3.18 -0.49 14.56
CA GLU A 110 2.85 0.91 14.80
C GLU A 110 1.63 1.04 15.74
N GLU A 111 0.57 0.29 15.46
CA GLU A 111 -0.62 0.23 16.32
C GLU A 111 -0.25 -0.23 17.73
N LYS A 112 0.50 -1.34 17.85
CA LYS A 112 0.95 -1.88 19.14
C LYS A 112 1.79 -0.89 19.95
N ILE A 113 2.68 -0.14 19.29
CA ILE A 113 3.51 0.87 19.94
C ILE A 113 2.64 2.03 20.42
N MET A 114 1.68 2.48 19.61
CA MET A 114 0.79 3.58 19.99
C MET A 114 -0.17 3.19 21.11
N GLU A 115 -0.66 1.95 21.14
CA GLU A 115 -1.46 1.41 22.23
C GLU A 115 -0.64 1.30 23.53
N ARG A 116 0.57 0.72 23.47
CA ARG A 116 1.39 0.48 24.67
C ARG A 116 2.03 1.74 25.25
N TYR A 117 2.56 2.62 24.40
CA TYR A 117 3.36 3.77 24.84
C TYR A 117 2.63 5.11 24.66
N HIS A 118 1.37 5.12 24.25
CA HIS A 118 0.53 6.31 24.07
C HIS A 118 1.15 7.41 23.18
N VAL A 119 2.10 7.04 22.32
CA VAL A 119 2.89 7.98 21.50
C VAL A 119 1.99 8.74 20.53
N LYS A 120 2.09 10.07 20.53
CA LYS A 120 1.34 10.94 19.60
C LYS A 120 1.73 10.63 18.14
N PRO A 121 0.78 10.51 17.20
CA PRO A 121 1.06 10.18 15.80
C PRO A 121 2.13 11.05 15.16
N LEU A 122 2.10 12.37 15.43
CA LEU A 122 3.08 13.31 14.87
C LEU A 122 4.53 13.00 15.32
N ARG A 123 4.73 12.56 16.56
CA ARG A 123 6.06 12.18 17.07
C ARG A 123 6.53 10.86 16.46
N ALA A 124 5.62 9.90 16.29
CA ALA A 124 5.92 8.62 15.64
C ALA A 124 6.38 8.83 14.18
N VAL A 125 5.61 9.56 13.37
CA VAL A 125 5.98 9.91 11.98
C VAL A 125 7.33 10.63 11.92
N GLY A 126 7.57 11.58 12.83
CA GLY A 126 8.84 12.32 12.86
C GLY A 126 10.04 11.41 13.11
N LEU A 127 9.92 10.46 14.05
CA LEU A 127 10.96 9.48 14.34
C LEU A 127 11.15 8.52 13.17
N GLU A 128 10.08 8.00 12.58
CA GLU A 128 10.13 7.16 11.37
C GLU A 128 10.80 7.88 10.21
N GLY A 129 10.51 9.17 10.01
CA GLY A 129 11.14 10.00 9.00
C GLY A 129 12.64 10.15 9.22
N ILE A 130 13.08 10.38 10.46
CA ILE A 130 14.51 10.50 10.82
C ILE A 130 15.23 9.15 10.63
N PHE A 131 14.68 8.05 11.14
CA PHE A 131 15.28 6.72 10.97
C PHE A 131 15.27 6.29 9.51
N GLY A 132 14.22 6.61 8.75
CA GLY A 132 14.14 6.39 7.31
C GLY A 132 15.20 7.18 6.55
N LEU A 133 15.39 8.47 6.88
CA LEU A 133 16.42 9.30 6.27
C LEU A 133 17.83 8.77 6.58
N LEU A 134 18.09 8.37 7.82
CA LEU A 134 19.38 7.80 8.21
C LEU A 134 19.65 6.47 7.50
N THR A 135 18.70 5.55 7.51
CA THR A 135 18.87 4.23 6.89
C THR A 135 19.03 4.32 5.37
N VAL A 136 18.20 5.11 4.69
CA VAL A 136 18.31 5.34 3.24
C VAL A 136 19.58 6.12 2.91
N GLY A 137 19.95 7.14 3.69
CA GLY A 137 21.15 7.93 3.48
C GLY A 137 22.42 7.10 3.61
N VAL A 138 22.55 6.31 4.67
CA VAL A 138 23.68 5.38 4.87
C VAL A 138 23.70 4.32 3.77
N GLY A 139 22.55 3.74 3.43
CA GLY A 139 22.44 2.75 2.36
C GLY A 139 22.87 3.31 1.00
N ALA A 140 22.44 4.53 0.67
CA ALA A 140 22.84 5.21 -0.55
C ALA A 140 24.35 5.41 -0.61
N ILE A 141 24.98 5.91 0.47
CA ILE A 141 26.44 6.10 0.54
C ILE A 141 27.17 4.78 0.30
N ILE A 142 26.78 3.71 0.98
CA ILE A 142 27.40 2.38 0.82
C ILE A 142 27.25 1.90 -0.64
N LEU A 143 26.06 2.02 -1.23
CA LEU A 143 25.80 1.59 -2.61
C LEU A 143 26.57 2.43 -3.64
N HIS A 144 26.76 3.73 -3.37
CA HIS A 144 27.56 4.59 -4.24
C HIS A 144 29.02 4.15 -4.24
N PHE A 145 29.62 3.93 -3.07
CA PHE A 145 31.01 3.50 -2.98
C PHE A 145 31.26 2.08 -3.50
N THR A 146 30.28 1.18 -3.37
CA THR A 146 30.42 -0.22 -3.79
C THR A 146 30.09 -0.45 -5.27
N ILE A 147 29.08 0.23 -5.82
CA ILE A 147 28.58 -0.01 -7.19
C ILE A 147 28.61 1.29 -8.01
N GLY A 148 28.17 2.40 -7.43
CA GLY A 148 28.01 3.68 -8.14
C GLY A 148 29.30 4.22 -8.76
N ILE A 149 30.44 4.09 -8.08
CA ILE A 149 31.74 4.53 -8.61
C ILE A 149 32.15 3.72 -9.86
N HIS A 150 31.81 2.44 -9.91
CA HIS A 150 32.16 1.55 -11.03
C HIS A 150 31.21 1.69 -12.23
N HIS A 151 30.04 2.34 -12.04
CA HIS A 151 29.03 2.57 -13.07
C HIS A 151 28.55 4.03 -13.05
N PRO A 152 29.38 4.98 -13.53
CA PRO A 152 29.02 6.40 -13.56
C PRO A 152 27.76 6.62 -14.40
N GLY A 153 26.80 7.38 -13.85
CA GLY A 153 25.48 7.59 -14.44
C GLY A 153 24.48 6.45 -14.25
N GLY A 154 24.84 5.38 -13.52
CA GLY A 154 23.92 4.31 -13.13
C GLY A 154 23.01 4.70 -11.96
N TYR A 155 22.03 3.84 -11.64
CA TYR A 155 21.03 4.08 -10.58
C TYR A 155 21.61 4.40 -9.19
N PHE A 156 22.82 3.93 -8.89
CA PHE A 156 23.48 4.10 -7.59
C PHE A 156 24.55 5.20 -7.58
N ASP A 157 24.64 6.00 -8.64
CA ASP A 157 25.53 7.16 -8.68
C ASP A 157 24.86 8.39 -8.05
N ILE A 158 25.23 8.69 -6.80
CA ILE A 158 24.72 9.83 -6.04
C ILE A 158 25.13 11.15 -6.68
N SER A 159 26.34 11.26 -7.23
CA SER A 159 26.84 12.54 -7.75
C SER A 159 25.99 13.00 -8.95
N THR A 160 25.76 12.07 -9.88
CA THR A 160 24.91 12.32 -11.04
C THR A 160 23.46 12.57 -10.63
N GLY A 161 22.90 11.77 -9.71
CA GLY A 161 21.53 11.94 -9.23
C GLY A 161 21.30 13.29 -8.53
N TRP A 162 22.25 13.74 -7.71
CA TRP A 162 22.18 15.03 -7.03
C TRP A 162 22.18 16.19 -8.02
N ASN A 163 23.07 16.13 -9.02
CA ASN A 163 23.14 17.13 -10.07
C ASN A 163 21.84 17.17 -10.89
N GLN A 164 21.24 16.02 -11.21
CA GLN A 164 19.97 15.96 -11.93
C GLN A 164 18.81 16.58 -11.14
N ILE A 165 18.72 16.28 -9.84
CA ILE A 165 17.69 16.84 -8.96
C ILE A 165 17.77 18.37 -8.93
N LEU A 166 18.97 18.93 -8.75
CA LEU A 166 19.15 20.38 -8.64
C LEU A 166 19.10 21.11 -9.99
N SER A 167 19.59 20.49 -11.06
CA SER A 167 19.65 21.13 -12.39
C SER A 167 18.26 21.29 -13.00
N PHE A 168 17.36 20.33 -12.78
CA PHE A 168 16.03 20.38 -13.36
C PHE A 168 15.00 20.93 -12.39
N ARG A 169 14.49 22.13 -12.68
CA ARG A 169 13.49 22.82 -11.84
C ARG A 169 12.25 21.97 -11.56
N GLN A 170 11.83 21.20 -12.56
CA GLN A 170 10.66 20.34 -12.45
C GLN A 170 10.87 19.19 -11.45
N ILE A 171 12.09 18.65 -11.33
CA ILE A 171 12.39 17.51 -10.45
C ILE A 171 12.42 17.95 -8.98
N TRP A 172 13.14 19.02 -8.63
CA TRP A 172 13.20 19.41 -7.21
C TRP A 172 11.86 19.98 -6.70
N ILE A 173 11.10 20.72 -7.51
CA ILE A 173 9.77 21.22 -7.11
C ILE A 173 8.81 20.05 -6.87
N THR A 174 8.75 19.09 -7.80
CA THR A 174 7.91 17.90 -7.63
C THR A 174 8.39 17.04 -6.45
N GLY A 175 9.70 16.96 -6.22
CA GLY A 175 10.29 16.29 -5.06
C GLY A 175 9.85 16.89 -3.72
N ILE A 176 9.84 18.23 -3.61
CA ILE A 176 9.32 18.91 -2.42
C ILE A 176 7.82 18.65 -2.25
N ALA A 177 7.04 18.77 -3.32
CA ALA A 177 5.60 18.53 -3.28
C ALA A 177 5.26 17.10 -2.84
N ILE A 178 5.97 16.10 -3.38
CA ILE A 178 5.84 14.68 -3.01
C ILE A 178 6.24 14.46 -1.55
N SER A 179 7.30 15.13 -1.08
CA SER A 179 7.75 15.03 0.32
C SER A 179 6.70 15.52 1.31
N PHE A 180 6.08 16.67 1.04
CA PHE A 180 4.95 17.15 1.84
C PHE A 180 3.75 16.20 1.77
N SER A 181 3.40 15.72 0.57
CA SER A 181 2.30 14.77 0.39
C SER A 181 2.50 13.48 1.20
N ILE A 182 3.71 12.92 1.21
CA ILE A 182 4.02 11.70 1.98
C ILE A 182 3.99 11.99 3.48
N ALA A 183 4.51 13.14 3.92
CA ALA A 183 4.47 13.53 5.33
C ALA A 183 3.03 13.62 5.86
N PHE A 184 2.14 14.28 5.11
CA PHE A 184 0.71 14.33 5.44
C PHE A 184 0.07 12.95 5.39
N PHE A 185 0.35 12.16 4.35
CA PHE A 185 -0.18 10.80 4.23
C PHE A 185 0.19 9.93 5.43
N ASN A 186 1.44 9.95 5.88
CA ASN A 186 1.88 9.18 7.06
C ASN A 186 1.25 9.71 8.36
N PHE A 187 1.14 11.02 8.52
CA PHE A 187 0.47 11.63 9.68
C PHE A 187 -1.00 11.26 9.78
N PHE A 188 -1.76 11.41 8.70
CA PHE A 188 -3.17 11.01 8.69
C PHE A 188 -3.32 9.49 8.83
N GLY A 189 -2.45 8.70 8.20
CA GLY A 189 -2.41 7.25 8.35
C GLY A 189 -2.26 6.81 9.81
N LEU A 190 -1.23 7.29 10.51
CA LEU A 190 -1.01 6.96 11.92
C LEU A 190 -2.13 7.51 12.82
N SER A 191 -2.73 8.66 12.47
CA SER A 191 -3.88 9.19 13.21
C SER A 191 -5.09 8.26 13.11
N VAL A 192 -5.38 7.70 11.93
CA VAL A 192 -6.44 6.69 11.73
C VAL A 192 -6.14 5.41 12.47
N THR A 193 -4.89 4.92 12.44
CA THR A 193 -4.51 3.73 13.21
C THR A 193 -4.73 3.94 14.70
N ARG A 194 -4.40 5.13 15.22
CA ARG A 194 -4.55 5.44 16.64
C ARG A 194 -6.02 5.52 17.09
N THR A 195 -6.92 6.03 16.25
CA THR A 195 -8.33 6.20 16.62
C THR A 195 -9.21 4.99 16.31
N LEU A 196 -8.82 4.18 15.33
CA LEU A 196 -9.58 3.01 14.88
C LEU A 196 -8.76 1.72 15.04
N SER A 197 -7.94 1.40 14.04
CA SER A 197 -7.02 0.24 14.04
C SER A 197 -6.10 0.25 12.83
N ALA A 198 -5.05 -0.59 12.83
CA ALA A 198 -4.23 -0.82 11.64
C ALA A 198 -5.03 -1.41 10.48
N THR A 199 -6.00 -2.28 10.78
CA THR A 199 -6.85 -2.91 9.76
C THR A 199 -7.82 -1.91 9.15
N SER A 200 -8.38 -1.00 9.94
CA SER A 200 -9.17 0.14 9.43
C SER A 200 -8.33 1.03 8.53
N ARG A 201 -7.08 1.35 8.94
CA ARG A 201 -6.15 2.10 8.08
C ARG A 201 -5.91 1.39 6.75
N SER A 202 -5.65 0.09 6.73
CA SER A 202 -5.35 -0.62 5.48
C SER A 202 -6.56 -0.72 4.54
N THR A 203 -7.78 -0.91 5.08
CA THR A 203 -9.01 -0.87 4.25
C THR A 203 -9.29 0.52 3.67
N ILE A 204 -9.07 1.59 4.44
CA ILE A 204 -9.20 2.97 3.98
C ILE A 204 -8.11 3.29 2.94
N ASP A 205 -6.87 2.87 3.18
CA ASP A 205 -5.75 3.08 2.24
C ASP A 205 -6.02 2.45 0.87
N THR A 206 -6.64 1.27 0.89
CA THR A 206 -7.04 0.55 -0.32
C THR A 206 -8.11 1.33 -1.08
N SER A 207 -9.03 2.02 -0.40
CA SER A 207 -10.08 2.83 -1.06
C SER A 207 -9.56 4.03 -1.86
N ARG A 208 -8.32 4.50 -1.60
CA ARG A 208 -7.68 5.58 -2.37
C ARG A 208 -7.63 5.30 -3.87
N ILE A 209 -7.59 4.02 -4.29
CA ILE A 209 -7.55 3.66 -5.71
C ILE A 209 -8.76 4.21 -6.48
N VAL A 210 -9.91 4.35 -5.82
CA VAL A 210 -11.13 4.94 -6.41
C VAL A 210 -10.87 6.40 -6.78
N LEU A 211 -10.25 7.17 -5.88
CA LEU A 211 -9.95 8.58 -6.11
C LEU A 211 -8.94 8.76 -7.24
N VAL A 212 -7.90 7.91 -7.26
CA VAL A 212 -6.91 7.91 -8.34
C VAL A 212 -7.59 7.62 -9.69
N TRP A 213 -8.50 6.65 -9.73
CA TRP A 213 -9.26 6.33 -10.95
C TRP A 213 -10.16 7.48 -11.40
N VAL A 214 -10.93 8.11 -10.49
CA VAL A 214 -11.79 9.27 -10.83
C VAL A 214 -10.97 10.41 -11.42
N VAL A 215 -9.81 10.73 -10.82
CA VAL A 215 -8.92 11.77 -11.34
C VAL A 215 -8.33 11.37 -12.70
N SER A 216 -7.97 10.10 -12.88
CA SER A 216 -7.44 9.59 -14.15
C SER A 216 -8.46 9.66 -15.28
N LEU A 217 -9.75 9.40 -15.00
CA LEU A 217 -10.84 9.62 -15.95
C LEU A 217 -11.00 11.11 -16.31
N PHE A 218 -10.92 12.00 -15.33
CA PHE A 218 -11.05 13.45 -15.55
C PHE A 218 -9.91 14.00 -16.42
N LEU A 219 -8.70 13.47 -16.24
CA LEU A 219 -7.52 13.83 -17.04
C LEU A 219 -7.51 13.16 -18.42
N GLY A 220 -8.39 12.18 -18.66
CA GLY A 220 -8.47 11.43 -19.91
C GLY A 220 -7.42 10.32 -20.06
N TRP A 221 -6.75 9.91 -18.98
CA TRP A 221 -5.72 8.86 -18.99
C TRP A 221 -6.32 7.44 -19.00
N GLU A 222 -7.53 7.28 -18.47
CA GLU A 222 -8.25 6.00 -18.51
C GLU A 222 -9.60 6.13 -19.22
N SER A 223 -10.02 5.04 -19.85
CA SER A 223 -11.37 4.90 -20.42
C SER A 223 -12.36 4.36 -19.38
N PHE A 224 -13.57 4.92 -19.37
CA PHE A 224 -14.63 4.48 -18.45
C PHE A 224 -15.07 3.03 -18.71
N SER A 225 -14.97 2.17 -17.70
CA SER A 225 -15.44 0.78 -17.74
C SER A 225 -16.42 0.48 -16.61
N TRP A 226 -17.60 -0.03 -16.96
CA TRP A 226 -18.60 -0.49 -15.97
C TRP A 226 -18.08 -1.62 -15.08
N PHE A 227 -17.14 -2.42 -15.57
CA PHE A 227 -16.55 -3.51 -14.79
C PHE A 227 -15.67 -2.98 -13.64
N GLN A 228 -14.91 -1.90 -13.89
CA GLN A 228 -14.16 -1.19 -12.84
C GLN A 228 -15.10 -0.60 -11.79
N VAL A 229 -16.22 0.02 -12.23
CA VAL A 229 -17.23 0.59 -11.31
C VAL A 229 -17.77 -0.47 -10.36
N THR A 230 -18.13 -1.66 -10.85
CA THR A 230 -18.58 -2.76 -9.99
C THR A 230 -17.52 -3.14 -8.95
N GLY A 231 -16.25 -3.25 -9.35
CA GLY A 231 -15.16 -3.54 -8.42
C GLY A 231 -14.98 -2.46 -7.35
N PHE A 232 -15.06 -1.18 -7.71
CA PHE A 232 -14.99 -0.08 -6.76
C PHE A 232 -16.18 -0.04 -5.79
N VAL A 233 -17.40 -0.32 -6.26
CA VAL A 233 -18.59 -0.42 -5.38
C VAL A 233 -18.40 -1.52 -4.35
N ILE A 234 -17.96 -2.70 -4.77
CA ILE A 234 -17.69 -3.83 -3.85
C ILE A 234 -16.60 -3.46 -2.82
N LEU A 235 -15.53 -2.81 -3.28
CA LEU A 235 -14.44 -2.35 -2.42
C LEU A 235 -14.94 -1.36 -1.35
N VAL A 236 -15.65 -0.31 -1.77
CA VAL A 236 -16.18 0.71 -0.86
C VAL A 236 -17.18 0.12 0.14
N LEU A 237 -18.05 -0.78 -0.31
CA LEU A 237 -18.97 -1.51 0.56
C LEU A 237 -18.21 -2.33 1.61
N GLY A 238 -17.17 -3.07 1.21
CA GLY A 238 -16.31 -3.80 2.13
C GLY A 238 -15.68 -2.88 3.18
N THR A 239 -15.10 -1.74 2.76
CA THR A 239 -14.53 -0.75 3.68
C THR A 239 -15.56 -0.18 4.64
N PHE A 240 -16.78 0.12 4.20
CA PHE A 240 -17.84 0.65 5.05
C PHE A 240 -18.41 -0.37 6.04
N ILE A 241 -18.57 -1.62 5.65
CA ILE A 241 -19.00 -2.69 6.57
C ILE A 241 -17.90 -2.94 7.60
N PHE A 242 -16.62 -2.94 7.21
CA PHE A 242 -15.51 -3.10 8.16
C PHE A 242 -15.47 -1.99 9.21
N ASN A 243 -15.70 -0.74 8.81
CA ASN A 243 -15.66 0.42 9.70
C ASN A 243 -17.00 0.71 10.40
N ASN A 244 -17.95 -0.24 10.40
CA ASN A 244 -19.27 -0.12 11.02
C ASN A 244 -20.09 1.11 10.56
N VAL A 245 -19.79 1.64 9.36
CA VAL A 245 -20.54 2.73 8.73
C VAL A 245 -21.86 2.21 8.18
N ILE A 246 -21.85 1.00 7.63
CA ILE A 246 -23.03 0.27 7.15
C ILE A 246 -23.22 -0.97 7.99
N ARG A 247 -24.48 -1.26 8.38
CA ARG A 247 -24.80 -2.48 9.12
C ARG A 247 -24.49 -3.70 8.26
N PRO A 248 -23.81 -4.73 8.80
CA PRO A 248 -23.55 -5.94 8.05
C PRO A 248 -24.87 -6.65 7.69
N PRO A 249 -24.85 -7.53 6.68
CA PRO A 249 -26.02 -8.31 6.29
C PRO A 249 -26.64 -9.03 7.49
N PRO A 250 -27.98 -9.19 7.52
CA PRO A 250 -28.71 -9.72 8.67
C PRO A 250 -28.35 -11.17 9.06
N PHE A 251 -27.58 -11.87 8.23
CA PHE A 251 -27.01 -13.18 8.53
C PHE A 251 -25.90 -13.12 9.60
N PHE A 252 -25.25 -11.98 9.77
CA PHE A 252 -24.20 -11.81 10.79
C PHE A 252 -24.77 -11.21 12.07
N THR A 253 -24.53 -11.88 13.20
CA THR A 253 -24.85 -11.33 14.52
C THR A 253 -23.91 -10.17 14.83
N VAL A 254 -24.46 -8.96 14.92
CA VAL A 254 -23.74 -7.77 15.40
C VAL A 254 -23.84 -7.75 16.92
N PRO A 255 -22.73 -7.84 17.67
CA PRO A 255 -22.78 -7.64 19.11
C PRO A 255 -23.19 -6.20 19.44
N SER A 256 -23.83 -5.99 20.60
CA SER A 256 -24.33 -4.67 21.01
C SER A 256 -23.19 -3.65 21.14
N PRO A 257 -23.45 -2.36 20.85
CA PRO A 257 -22.46 -1.27 20.89
C PRO A 257 -21.88 -0.98 22.29
N SER A 258 -22.35 -1.70 23.33
CA SER A 258 -21.86 -1.62 24.71
C SER A 258 -20.56 -2.37 24.97
N VAL A 259 -20.06 -3.14 23.99
CA VAL A 259 -18.70 -3.72 24.03
C VAL A 259 -17.85 -2.89 23.08
N GLN A 260 -17.21 -1.88 23.63
CA GLN A 260 -16.30 -0.98 22.92
C GLN A 260 -15.11 -1.79 22.40
N GLU A 261 -15.20 -2.30 21.17
CA GLU A 261 -14.24 -3.24 20.59
C GLU A 261 -12.94 -2.58 20.08
N ILE A 262 -12.57 -1.45 20.67
CA ILE A 262 -11.33 -0.72 20.38
C ILE A 262 -10.50 -0.55 21.67
N GLU A 263 -10.78 -1.31 22.72
CA GLU A 263 -9.87 -1.42 23.87
C GLU A 263 -9.01 -2.68 23.75
N PRO A 264 -7.67 -2.57 23.85
CA PRO A 264 -6.83 -3.74 24.05
C PRO A 264 -7.29 -4.43 25.34
N LEU A 265 -7.33 -5.77 25.32
CA LEU A 265 -7.80 -6.63 26.42
C LEU A 265 -7.07 -6.45 27.78
N LEU A 266 -6.10 -5.55 27.85
CA LEU A 266 -5.39 -5.13 29.04
C LEU A 266 -5.25 -3.61 29.04
N SER A 267 -6.31 -2.90 29.44
CA SER A 267 -6.10 -1.73 30.28
C SER A 267 -5.47 -2.24 31.57
N GLU A 268 -4.14 -2.25 31.65
CA GLU A 268 -3.43 -2.54 32.89
C GLU A 268 -3.83 -1.47 33.91
N ASP A 269 -4.82 -1.77 34.74
CA ASP A 269 -5.20 -1.07 35.98
C ASP A 269 -4.09 -1.16 37.06
N HIS A 270 -2.80 -1.13 36.68
CA HIS A 270 -1.69 -1.26 37.61
C HIS A 270 -0.51 -0.34 37.27
N GLU A 271 -0.72 0.99 37.32
CA GLU A 271 0.37 1.96 37.58
C GLU A 271 0.00 3.02 38.65
N HIS A 272 -1.00 2.70 39.49
CA HIS A 272 -1.26 3.43 40.74
C HIS A 272 -1.29 2.46 41.92
N MET A 273 -0.13 2.00 42.34
CA MET A 273 0.17 1.67 43.75
C MET A 273 1.67 1.64 44.00
#